data_AF-A0AA40A971-F1
#
_entry.id   AF-A0AA40A971-F1
#
_cell.length_a   1.000
_cell.length_b   1.000
_cell.length_c   1.000
_cell.angle_alpha   90.00
_cell.angle_beta   90.00
_cell.angle_gamma   90.00
#
_symmetry.space_group_name_H-M   'P 1'
#
loop_
_entity.id
_entity.type
_entity.pdbx_description
1 polymer ?
#
loop_
_entity_poly.entity_id
_entity_poly.type
_entity_poly.pdbx_seq_one_letter_code
_entity_poly.pdbx_strand_id
1 'polypeptide(L)'
;MEDPYTWVGRGIIKQRVEEALKTTDVACRKLEAIKDGETTNFIYKGTLLAPLEDCFVYIKHGRGYSACDPALRMPMFRCDLEAECLTTLENFPLETIPSVRTPRLEYFDPEKSIQVQEFMADPTDLKTYAHKHFTFDPDRMPWCEELGRKLGAWLRRFHAWAMEPPQQEFREKVLGF
;
A
#
# COMPACT_ATOMS: atom_id res chain seq x y z
N MET A 1 5.34 -0.60 -27.54
CA MET A 1 4.03 -0.76 -28.18
C MET A 1 3.19 -1.55 -27.18
N GLU A 2 2.29 -0.89 -26.45
CA GLU A 2 1.51 -1.54 -25.38
C GLU A 2 0.48 -2.49 -25.99
N ASP A 3 0.38 -3.70 -25.44
CA ASP A 3 -0.53 -4.74 -25.91
C ASP A 3 -1.99 -4.34 -25.60
N PRO A 4 -2.87 -4.17 -26.62
CA PRO A 4 -4.26 -3.79 -26.44
C PRO A 4 -5.07 -4.75 -25.54
N TYR A 5 -4.66 -6.02 -25.39
CA TYR A 5 -5.30 -6.97 -24.48
C TYR A 5 -5.10 -6.60 -22.99
N THR A 6 -4.00 -5.91 -22.65
CA THR A 6 -3.75 -5.45 -21.28
C THR A 6 -4.75 -4.37 -20.84
N TRP A 7 -5.24 -3.55 -21.77
CA TRP A 7 -6.16 -2.44 -21.47
C TRP A 7 -7.60 -2.90 -21.29
N VAL A 8 -8.06 -3.82 -22.15
CA VAL A 8 -9.38 -4.47 -22.01
C VAL A 8 -9.45 -5.23 -20.68
N GLY A 9 -8.38 -5.92 -20.30
CA GLY A 9 -8.25 -6.56 -19.00
C GLY A 9 -8.39 -5.57 -17.84
N ARG A 10 -7.72 -4.41 -17.91
CA ARG A 10 -7.78 -3.38 -16.85
C ARG A 10 -9.18 -2.76 -16.69
N GLY A 11 -9.92 -2.57 -17.78
CA GLY A 11 -11.31 -2.09 -17.73
C GLY A 11 -12.26 -3.06 -17.01
N ILE A 12 -12.17 -4.37 -17.32
CA ILE A 12 -12.97 -5.42 -16.67
C ILE A 12 -12.62 -5.50 -15.17
N ILE A 13 -11.33 -5.40 -14.83
CA ILE A 13 -10.90 -5.43 -13.44
C ILE A 13 -11.44 -4.22 -12.66
N LYS A 14 -11.38 -3.01 -13.23
CA LYS A 14 -11.95 -1.81 -12.63
C LYS A 14 -13.45 -1.99 -12.34
N GLN A 15 -14.20 -2.49 -13.32
CA GLN A 15 -15.64 -2.71 -13.16
C GLN A 15 -15.94 -3.70 -12.01
N ARG A 16 -15.16 -4.77 -11.88
CA ARG A 16 -15.32 -5.73 -10.76
C ARG A 16 -15.07 -5.09 -9.40
N VAL A 17 -14.09 -4.19 -9.30
CA VAL A 17 -13.84 -3.44 -8.07
C VAL A 17 -15.01 -2.51 -7.77
N GLU A 18 -15.55 -1.80 -8.77
CA GLU A 18 -16.72 -0.94 -8.60
C GLU A 18 -17.96 -1.72 -8.13
N GLU A 19 -18.22 -2.87 -8.75
CA GLU A 19 -19.33 -3.75 -8.38
C GLU A 19 -19.17 -4.29 -6.95
N ALA A 20 -17.97 -4.70 -6.57
CA ALA A 20 -17.69 -5.24 -5.24
C ALA A 20 -17.84 -4.21 -4.12
N LEU A 21 -17.46 -2.96 -4.37
CA LEU A 21 -17.53 -1.89 -3.36
C LEU A 21 -18.90 -1.20 -3.29
N LYS A 22 -19.78 -1.42 -4.27
CA LYS A 22 -21.05 -0.67 -4.42
C LYS A 22 -21.97 -0.74 -3.19
N THR A 23 -21.92 -1.83 -2.43
CA THR A 23 -22.78 -2.07 -1.26
C THR A 23 -22.04 -1.95 0.07
N THR A 24 -20.83 -1.40 0.08
CA THR A 24 -20.01 -1.23 1.28
C THR A 24 -19.95 0.24 1.69
N ASP A 25 -19.53 0.52 2.93
CA ASP A 25 -19.36 1.90 3.42
C ASP A 25 -18.22 2.66 2.72
N VAL A 26 -17.37 1.94 1.98
CA VAL A 26 -16.29 2.49 1.15
C VAL A 26 -16.66 2.54 -0.33
N ALA A 27 -17.95 2.50 -0.65
CA ALA A 27 -18.45 2.65 -2.02
C ALA A 27 -17.91 3.94 -2.66
N CYS A 28 -17.42 3.81 -3.89
CA CYS A 28 -16.82 4.92 -4.62
C CYS A 28 -17.72 5.40 -5.76
N ARG A 29 -17.86 6.72 -5.91
CA ARG A 29 -18.52 7.34 -7.07
C ARG A 29 -17.64 7.36 -8.32
N LYS A 30 -16.31 7.30 -8.13
CA LYS A 30 -15.31 7.33 -9.21
C LYS A 30 -14.07 6.55 -8.80
N LEU A 31 -13.57 5.71 -9.69
CA LEU A 31 -12.26 5.07 -9.60
C LEU A 31 -11.34 5.56 -10.71
N GLU A 32 -10.13 5.99 -10.36
CA GLU A 32 -9.10 6.42 -11.30
C GLU A 32 -7.89 5.49 -11.18
N ALA A 33 -7.54 4.79 -12.26
CA ALA A 33 -6.39 3.90 -12.25
C ALA A 33 -5.10 4.71 -12.06
N ILE A 34 -4.28 4.29 -11.09
CA ILE A 34 -2.95 4.85 -10.88
C ILE A 34 -1.99 3.98 -11.72
N LYS A 35 -1.28 4.60 -12.67
CA LYS A 35 -0.44 3.88 -13.63
C LYS A 35 1.00 3.71 -13.18
N ASP A 36 1.46 4.58 -12.28
CA ASP A 36 2.84 4.65 -11.84
C ASP A 36 2.99 4.08 -10.42
N GLY A 37 4.10 3.38 -10.16
CA GLY A 37 4.56 3.04 -8.80
C GLY A 37 4.35 1.60 -8.33
N GLU A 38 3.30 0.89 -8.75
CA GLU A 38 3.06 -0.51 -8.33
C GLU A 38 2.90 -1.45 -9.53
N THR A 39 3.68 -2.53 -9.54
CA THR A 39 3.69 -3.49 -10.66
C THR A 39 2.84 -4.73 -10.37
N THR A 40 2.60 -5.05 -9.10
CA THR A 40 2.02 -6.32 -8.68
C THR A 40 0.50 -6.29 -8.62
N ASN A 41 -0.11 -5.23 -8.10
CA ASN A 41 -1.56 -5.11 -7.92
C ASN A 41 -2.18 -4.06 -8.86
N PHE A 42 -3.48 -4.18 -9.10
CA PHE A 42 -4.23 -3.13 -9.77
C PHE A 42 -4.59 -2.05 -8.73
N ILE A 43 -4.14 -0.82 -8.98
CA ILE A 43 -4.26 0.27 -8.01
C ILE A 43 -5.16 1.39 -8.54
N TYR A 44 -5.99 1.93 -7.65
CA TYR A 44 -6.95 2.96 -7.98
C TYR A 44 -7.00 4.03 -6.90
N LYS A 45 -7.14 5.29 -7.32
CA LYS A 45 -7.64 6.37 -6.48
C LYS A 45 -9.17 6.34 -6.52
N GLY A 46 -9.79 6.03 -5.39
CA GLY A 46 -11.24 6.08 -5.23
C GLY A 46 -11.69 7.43 -4.69
N THR A 47 -12.79 7.95 -5.21
CA THR A 47 -13.53 9.05 -4.58
C THR A 47 -14.77 8.47 -3.91
N LEU A 48 -14.87 8.60 -2.59
CA LEU A 48 -15.97 8.02 -1.82
C LEU A 48 -17.33 8.62 -2.21
N LEU A 49 -18.38 7.83 -2.04
CA LEU A 49 -19.76 8.25 -2.27
C LEU A 49 -20.36 9.02 -1.07
N ALA A 50 -19.98 8.64 0.16
CA ALA A 50 -20.36 9.23 1.44
C ALA A 50 -19.25 8.92 2.48
N PRO A 51 -19.10 9.67 3.59
CA PRO A 51 -19.95 10.75 4.10
C PRO A 51 -19.61 12.17 3.60
N LEU A 52 -18.53 12.38 2.83
CA LEU A 52 -18.09 13.71 2.40
C LEU A 52 -17.64 13.72 0.94
N GLU A 53 -18.00 14.79 0.23
CA GLU A 53 -17.37 15.16 -1.03
C GLU A 53 -15.86 15.39 -0.79
N ASP A 54 -15.01 14.97 -1.73
CA ASP A 54 -13.55 15.09 -1.71
C ASP A 54 -12.76 14.19 -0.74
N CYS A 55 -13.39 13.19 -0.13
CA CYS A 55 -12.65 12.10 0.53
C CYS A 55 -12.13 11.09 -0.49
N PHE A 56 -10.81 10.89 -0.50
CA PHE A 56 -10.14 9.92 -1.34
C PHE A 56 -9.73 8.67 -0.56
N VAL A 57 -9.72 7.54 -1.25
CA VAL A 57 -9.17 6.28 -0.75
C VAL A 57 -8.19 5.68 -1.75
N TYR A 58 -7.23 4.92 -1.24
CA TYR A 58 -6.29 4.17 -2.04
C TYR A 58 -6.75 2.71 -2.11
N ILE A 59 -7.03 2.21 -3.31
CA ILE A 59 -7.62 0.88 -3.49
C ILE A 59 -6.62 -0.02 -4.19
N LYS A 60 -6.34 -1.17 -3.59
CA LYS A 60 -5.56 -2.25 -4.20
C LYS A 60 -6.46 -3.43 -4.53
N HIS A 61 -6.25 -4.01 -5.70
CA HIS A 61 -6.86 -5.28 -6.06
C HIS A 61 -5.79 -6.28 -6.49
N GLY A 62 -5.67 -7.34 -5.69
CA GLY A 62 -4.74 -8.44 -5.90
C GLY A 62 -5.31 -9.50 -6.83
N ARG A 63 -4.42 -10.07 -7.66
CA ARG A 63 -4.70 -11.23 -8.51
C ARG A 63 -3.64 -12.31 -8.37
N GLY A 64 -3.92 -13.50 -8.87
CA GLY A 64 -2.98 -14.63 -8.89
C GLY A 64 -1.82 -14.44 -9.88
N TYR A 65 -1.58 -13.21 -10.29
CA TYR A 65 -0.57 -12.77 -11.24
C TYR A 65 -0.28 -11.28 -11.04
N SER A 66 0.85 -10.82 -11.58
CA SER A 66 1.27 -9.43 -11.54
C SER A 66 0.44 -8.53 -12.47
N ALA A 67 0.01 -7.36 -12.01
CA ALA A 67 -0.77 -6.42 -12.81
C ALA A 67 -0.03 -5.88 -14.05
N CYS A 68 1.30 -5.85 -14.03
CA CYS A 68 2.14 -5.48 -15.17
C CYS A 68 2.57 -6.67 -16.05
N ASP A 69 2.52 -7.90 -15.51
CA ASP A 69 2.86 -9.11 -16.26
C ASP A 69 1.94 -10.27 -15.83
N PRO A 70 0.85 -10.53 -16.57
CA PRO A 70 -0.06 -11.64 -16.27
C PRO A 70 0.58 -13.04 -16.36
N ALA A 71 1.73 -13.19 -17.02
CA ALA A 71 2.46 -14.47 -17.06
C ALA A 71 3.18 -14.75 -15.74
N LEU A 72 3.56 -13.70 -15.01
CA LEU A 72 4.17 -13.82 -13.69
C LEU A 72 3.11 -14.16 -12.64
N ARG A 73 3.02 -15.44 -12.27
CA ARG A 73 2.11 -15.95 -11.24
C ARG A 73 2.52 -15.47 -9.86
N MET A 74 1.52 -15.09 -9.07
CA MET A 74 1.71 -14.58 -7.71
C MET A 74 0.78 -15.34 -6.75
N PRO A 75 1.26 -15.73 -5.56
CA PRO A 75 0.39 -16.32 -4.56
C PRO A 75 -0.64 -15.30 -4.05
N MET A 76 -1.86 -15.75 -3.77
CA MET A 76 -2.95 -14.90 -3.29
C MET A 76 -2.82 -14.55 -1.81
N PHE A 77 -2.22 -15.41 -0.99
CA PHE A 77 -2.04 -15.17 0.44
C PHE A 77 -1.27 -13.88 0.76
N ARG A 78 -0.51 -13.34 -0.21
CA ARG A 78 0.16 -12.04 -0.08
C ARG A 78 -0.82 -10.91 0.25
N CYS A 79 -2.06 -10.97 -0.25
CA CYS A 79 -3.07 -9.96 -0.03
C CYS A 79 -3.54 -9.98 1.43
N ASP A 80 -3.75 -11.18 1.97
CA ASP A 80 -4.14 -11.40 3.36
C ASP A 80 -3.03 -10.96 4.31
N LEU A 81 -1.78 -11.33 4.00
CA LEU A 81 -0.60 -10.90 4.75
C LEU A 81 -0.43 -9.38 4.73
N GLU A 82 -0.65 -8.70 3.58
CA GLU A 82 -0.55 -7.25 3.50
C GLU A 82 -1.61 -6.56 4.39
N ALA A 83 -2.86 -7.03 4.36
CA ALA A 83 -3.93 -6.50 5.20
C ALA A 83 -3.63 -6.68 6.70
N GLU A 84 -3.09 -7.84 7.08
CA GLU A 84 -2.70 -8.13 8.46
C GLU A 84 -1.50 -7.29 8.91
N CYS A 85 -0.49 -7.14 8.05
CA CYS A 85 0.66 -6.27 8.28
C CYS A 85 0.20 -4.84 8.58
N LEU A 86 -0.71 -4.28 7.79
CA LEU A 86 -1.18 -2.89 7.99
C LEU A 86 -1.92 -2.73 9.32
N THR A 87 -2.83 -3.64 9.63
CA THR A 87 -3.57 -3.63 10.90
C THR A 87 -2.62 -3.76 12.10
N THR A 88 -1.62 -4.63 11.99
CA THR A 88 -0.62 -4.86 13.06
C THR A 88 0.30 -3.65 13.23
N LEU A 89 0.77 -3.07 12.12
CA LEU A 89 1.67 -1.91 12.10
C LEU A 89 0.98 -0.59 12.44
N GLU A 90 -0.34 -0.50 12.40
CA GLU A 90 -1.07 0.68 12.88
C GLU A 90 -0.81 0.93 14.37
N ASN A 91 -0.62 -0.13 15.15
CA ASN A 91 -0.32 -0.05 16.59
C ASN A 91 1.17 0.13 16.89
N PHE A 92 2.04 0.18 15.87
CA PHE A 92 3.46 0.38 16.07
C PHE A 92 3.75 1.86 16.40
N PRO A 93 4.44 2.19 17.51
CA PRO A 93 4.72 3.57 17.89
C PRO A 93 5.73 4.22 16.92
N LEU A 94 5.21 5.00 15.97
CA LEU A 94 5.98 5.71 14.95
C LEU A 94 6.49 7.05 15.48
N GLU A 95 7.53 7.03 16.31
CA GLU A 95 8.06 8.28 16.89
C GLU A 95 9.23 8.91 16.12
N THR A 96 9.85 8.22 15.16
CA THR A 96 11.13 8.71 14.60
C THR A 96 11.05 9.60 13.38
N ILE A 97 10.03 9.46 12.53
CA ILE A 97 9.93 10.24 11.29
C ILE A 97 8.51 10.81 11.25
N PRO A 98 8.32 12.12 11.55
CA PRO A 98 6.99 12.72 11.72
C PRO A 98 6.03 12.54 10.53
N SER A 99 6.55 12.30 9.33
CA SER A 99 5.78 12.15 8.10
C SER A 99 5.61 10.70 7.62
N VAL A 100 6.23 9.71 8.28
CA VAL A 100 6.17 8.30 7.86
C VAL A 100 5.26 7.54 8.82
N ARG A 101 4.17 7.02 8.27
CA ARG A 101 3.26 6.14 9.00
C ARG A 101 2.64 5.10 8.11
N THR A 102 2.16 4.04 8.75
CA THR A 102 1.32 3.04 8.12
C THR A 102 0.00 3.69 7.70
N PRO A 103 -0.45 3.54 6.44
CA PRO A 103 -1.80 3.97 6.06
C PRO A 103 -2.82 3.07 6.77
N ARG A 104 -3.93 3.64 7.24
CA ARG A 104 -4.98 2.83 7.86
C ARG A 104 -5.64 1.92 6.83
N LEU A 105 -5.99 0.72 7.26
CA LEU A 105 -6.80 -0.20 6.48
C LEU A 105 -8.27 0.08 6.78
N GLU A 106 -8.97 0.71 5.84
CA GLU A 106 -10.37 1.10 6.00
C GLU A 106 -11.32 -0.06 5.65
N TYR A 107 -10.93 -0.95 4.73
CA TYR A 107 -11.71 -2.13 4.35
C TYR A 107 -10.84 -3.21 3.69
N PHE A 108 -11.17 -4.48 3.92
CA PHE A 108 -10.57 -5.61 3.21
C PHE A 108 -11.60 -6.70 2.93
N ASP A 109 -11.68 -7.13 1.66
CA ASP A 109 -12.42 -8.30 1.20
C ASP A 109 -11.41 -9.40 0.82
N PRO A 110 -11.21 -10.44 1.66
CA PRO A 110 -10.26 -11.51 1.37
C PRO A 110 -10.68 -12.36 0.16
N GLU A 111 -11.98 -12.61 -0.02
CA GLU A 111 -12.49 -13.44 -1.12
C GLU A 111 -12.23 -12.79 -2.47
N LYS A 112 -12.39 -11.47 -2.56
CA LYS A 112 -12.15 -10.69 -3.78
C LYS A 112 -10.74 -10.12 -3.85
N SER A 113 -9.97 -10.22 -2.77
CA SER A 113 -8.66 -9.58 -2.60
C SER A 113 -8.69 -8.10 -2.97
N ILE A 114 -9.69 -7.39 -2.42
CA ILE A 114 -9.85 -5.94 -2.57
C ILE A 114 -9.55 -5.31 -1.23
N GLN A 115 -8.66 -4.33 -1.26
CA GLN A 115 -8.17 -3.65 -0.09
C GLN A 115 -8.35 -2.15 -0.28
N VAL A 116 -8.95 -1.48 0.69
CA VAL A 116 -9.14 -0.02 0.71
C VAL A 116 -8.37 0.53 1.88
N GLN A 117 -7.43 1.42 1.56
CA GLN A 117 -6.55 2.08 2.50
C GLN A 117 -6.85 3.59 2.51
N GLU A 118 -6.47 4.23 3.60
CA GLU A 118 -6.41 5.68 3.68
C GLU A 118 -5.60 6.28 2.53
N PHE A 119 -6.12 7.33 1.89
CA PHE A 119 -5.38 8.06 0.87
C PHE A 119 -4.46 9.10 1.53
N MET A 120 -3.15 8.90 1.42
CA MET A 120 -2.17 9.91 1.84
C MET A 120 -2.00 10.93 0.71
N ALA A 121 -2.26 12.21 0.99
CA ALA A 121 -2.08 13.30 0.01
C ALA A 121 -0.59 13.47 -0.34
N ASP A 122 -0.30 13.74 -1.62
CA ASP A 122 1.05 13.87 -2.18
C ASP A 122 2.02 12.73 -1.82
N PRO A 123 1.65 11.44 -2.03
CA PRO A 123 2.54 10.35 -1.70
C PRO A 123 3.69 10.32 -2.71
N THR A 124 4.92 10.49 -2.23
CA THR A 124 6.13 10.23 -3.02
C THR A 124 6.92 9.13 -2.34
N ASP A 125 7.34 8.12 -3.11
CA ASP A 125 8.23 7.10 -2.58
C ASP A 125 9.63 7.69 -2.38
N LEU A 126 10.34 7.20 -1.36
CA LEU A 126 11.66 7.72 -1.00
C LEU A 126 12.66 7.62 -2.16
N LYS A 127 12.53 6.63 -3.05
CA LYS A 127 13.42 6.48 -4.21
C LYS A 127 13.17 7.61 -5.22
N THR A 128 11.92 7.91 -5.56
CA THR A 128 11.55 9.02 -6.44
C THR A 128 11.97 10.37 -5.84
N TYR A 129 11.71 10.56 -4.54
CA TYR A 129 12.16 11.75 -3.82
C TYR A 129 13.69 11.88 -3.84
N ALA A 130 14.41 10.82 -3.50
CA ALA A 130 15.87 10.80 -3.52
C ALA A 130 16.43 11.02 -4.92
N HIS A 131 15.85 10.45 -5.96
CA HIS A 131 16.33 10.67 -7.32
C HIS A 131 16.16 12.14 -7.76
N LYS A 132 15.07 12.79 -7.35
CA LYS A 132 14.78 14.20 -7.67
C LYS A 132 15.59 15.19 -6.81
N HIS A 133 15.88 14.83 -5.57
CA HIS A 133 16.42 15.75 -4.57
C HIS A 133 17.80 15.38 -4.04
N PHE A 134 18.32 14.16 -4.18
CA PHE A 134 19.65 13.78 -3.70
C PHE A 134 20.65 13.84 -4.85
N THR A 135 20.95 15.05 -5.30
CA THR A 135 22.21 15.33 -5.97
C THR A 135 23.30 15.48 -4.90
N PHE A 136 24.54 15.10 -5.20
CA PHE A 136 25.65 15.30 -4.26
C PHE A 136 25.78 16.79 -3.94
N ASP A 137 25.47 17.13 -2.69
CA ASP A 137 25.42 18.48 -2.15
C ASP A 137 25.89 18.40 -0.69
N PRO A 138 27.11 18.87 -0.36
CA PRO A 138 27.63 18.82 1.00
C PRO A 138 26.69 19.42 2.05
N ASP A 139 25.88 20.41 1.68
CA ASP A 139 24.93 21.06 2.59
C ASP A 139 23.74 20.13 2.95
N ARG A 140 23.50 19.08 2.16
CA ARG A 140 22.46 18.05 2.42
C ARG A 140 22.96 16.88 3.23
N MET A 141 24.28 16.72 3.41
CA MET A 141 24.85 15.61 4.17
C MET A 141 24.28 15.47 5.58
N PRO A 142 24.13 16.55 6.38
CA PRO A 142 23.54 16.43 7.72
C PRO A 142 22.12 15.87 7.72
N TRP A 143 21.32 16.23 6.70
CA TRP A 143 19.96 15.71 6.56
C TRP A 143 19.95 14.22 6.17
N CYS A 144 20.86 13.80 5.27
CA CYS A 144 21.02 12.40 4.89
C CYS A 144 21.47 11.54 6.09
N GLU A 145 22.39 12.05 6.90
CA GLU A 145 22.84 11.41 8.14
C GLU A 145 21.70 11.30 9.16
N GLU A 146 20.91 12.37 9.32
CA GLU A 146 19.72 12.37 10.18
C GLU A 146 18.68 11.33 9.72
N LEU A 147 18.37 11.30 8.42
CA LEU A 147 17.47 10.31 7.85
C LEU A 147 17.98 8.88 8.09
N GLY A 148 19.26 8.63 7.82
CA GLY A 148 19.90 7.33 8.06
C GLY A 148 19.81 6.89 9.53
N ARG A 149 20.08 7.81 10.47
CA ARG A 149 19.96 7.54 11.91
C ARG A 149 18.53 7.23 12.32
N LYS A 150 17.56 8.00 11.81
CA LYS A 150 16.13 7.79 12.08
C LYS A 150 15.63 6.46 11.52
N LEU A 151 16.03 6.08 10.31
CA LEU A 151 15.72 4.79 9.70
C LEU A 151 16.33 3.62 10.49
N GLY A 152 17.61 3.73 10.87
CA GLY A 152 18.26 2.72 11.70
C GLY A 152 17.61 2.56 13.08
N ALA A 153 17.24 3.67 13.73
CA ALA A 153 16.50 3.66 14.98
C ALA A 153 15.11 3.05 14.84
N TRP A 154 14.41 3.35 13.73
CA TRP A 154 13.13 2.73 13.38
C TRP A 154 13.26 1.22 13.22
N LEU A 155 14.21 0.75 12.41
CA LEU A 155 14.45 -0.69 12.18
C LEU A 155 14.73 -1.42 13.49
N ARG A 156 15.61 -0.88 14.34
CA ARG A 156 15.91 -1.47 15.64
C ARG A 156 14.66 -1.61 16.52
N ARG A 157 13.83 -0.56 16.61
CA ARG A 157 12.60 -0.60 17.41
C ARG A 157 11.57 -1.53 16.82
N PHE A 158 11.40 -1.53 15.50
CA PHE A 158 10.51 -2.46 14.81
C PHE A 158 10.89 -3.90 15.13
N HIS A 159 12.18 -4.27 15.02
CA HIS A 159 12.63 -5.60 15.38
C HIS A 159 12.43 -5.94 16.86
N ALA A 160 12.67 -4.99 17.77
CA ALA A 160 12.43 -5.22 19.20
C ALA A 160 10.94 -5.44 19.50
N TRP A 161 10.08 -4.56 19.00
CA TRP A 161 8.63 -4.65 19.13
C TRP A 161 8.07 -5.92 18.50
N ALA A 162 8.54 -6.27 17.30
CA ALA A 162 8.11 -7.46 16.59
C ALA A 162 8.46 -8.74 17.35
N MET A 163 9.41 -8.72 18.30
CA MET A 163 9.78 -9.86 19.14
C MET A 163 9.02 -9.91 20.48
N GLU A 164 8.22 -8.90 20.81
CA GLU A 164 7.44 -8.88 22.05
C GLU A 164 6.38 -10.01 22.04
N PRO A 165 5.99 -10.55 23.23
CA PRO A 165 4.99 -11.61 23.33
C PRO A 165 3.66 -11.33 22.61
N PRO A 166 3.09 -10.10 22.63
CA PRO A 166 1.85 -9.81 21.91
C PRO A 166 1.92 -10.06 20.40
N GLN A 167 3.12 -10.03 19.80
CA GLN A 167 3.30 -10.24 18.36
C GLN A 167 3.61 -11.69 17.98
N GLN A 168 3.58 -12.63 18.93
CA GLN A 168 3.96 -14.02 18.68
C GLN A 168 3.08 -14.70 17.64
N GLU A 169 1.75 -14.58 17.77
CA GLU A 169 0.80 -15.21 16.84
C GLU A 169 1.02 -14.72 15.40
N PHE A 170 1.19 -13.41 15.21
CA PHE A 170 1.49 -12.83 13.91
C PHE A 170 2.82 -13.36 13.33
N ARG A 171 3.89 -13.45 14.15
CA ARG A 171 5.18 -14.01 13.71
C ARG A 171 5.04 -15.47 13.25
N GLU A 172 4.36 -16.29 14.04
CA GLU A 172 4.15 -17.71 13.72
C GLU A 172 3.36 -17.88 12.44
N LYS A 173 2.33 -17.04 12.24
CA LYS A 173 1.54 -17.03 11.02
C LYS A 173 2.39 -16.65 9.80
N VAL A 174 3.22 -15.60 9.88
CA VAL A 174 4.12 -15.20 8.79
C VAL A 174 5.18 -16.27 8.48
N LEU A 175 5.67 -16.99 9.49
CA LEU A 175 6.68 -18.05 9.35
C LEU A 175 6.11 -19.41 8.93
N GLY A 176 4.80 -19.62 9.12
CA GLY A 176 4.09 -20.85 8.77
C GLY A 176 3.66 -20.95 7.30
N PHE A 177 4.00 -19.94 6.49
CA PHE A 177 3.83 -19.89 5.05
C PHE A 177 5.18 -20.03 4.32
#